data_AF-A0A1X7I093-F1
#
_entry.id   AF-A0A1X7I093-F1
#
_cell.length_a   1.000
_cell.length_b   1.000
_cell.length_c   1.000
_cell.angle_alpha   90.00
_cell.angle_beta   90.00
_cell.angle_gamma   90.00
#
_symmetry.space_group_name_H-M   'P 1'
#
loop_
_entity.id
_entity.type
_entity.pdbx_description
1 polymer ?
#
loop_
_entity_poly.entity_id
_entity_poly.type
_entity_poly.pdbx_seq_one_letter_code
_entity_poly.pdbx_strand_id
1 'polypeptide(L)'
;MTTTVTTTIWMNEENVHKFINLYGEDNGIFSLSLVIPEPKEWTNEMFSGDCPDRLENTCMRAKWRTENWGTVTEAIGIKDEGLDLREILSGKASFQTSDTPPAKVLEKMAADDLKFETDFIRESWESGTGKVKNGKFQYGFDSDE
;
A
#
# COMPACT_ATOMS: atom_id res chain seq x y z
N MET A 1 -7.90 4.63 -19.01
CA MET A 1 -6.49 4.27 -18.72
C MET A 1 -6.35 4.33 -17.22
N THR A 2 -5.79 3.28 -16.60
CA THR A 2 -5.44 3.30 -15.17
C THR A 2 -4.09 3.98 -15.02
N THR A 3 -3.99 4.90 -14.07
CA THR A 3 -2.77 5.66 -13.85
C THR A 3 -1.93 5.00 -12.76
N THR A 4 -0.62 4.81 -12.94
CA THR A 4 0.24 4.32 -11.87
C THR A 4 0.67 5.45 -10.95
N VAL A 5 0.52 5.23 -9.64
CA VAL A 5 0.99 6.09 -8.55
C VAL A 5 2.08 5.33 -7.79
N THR A 6 3.30 5.83 -7.85
CA THR A 6 4.38 5.36 -6.96
C THR A 6 4.32 6.15 -5.68
N THR A 7 4.12 5.47 -4.55
CA THR A 7 4.22 6.05 -3.22
C THR A 7 5.58 5.71 -2.64
N THR A 8 6.29 6.71 -2.15
CA THR A 8 7.52 6.54 -1.39
C THR A 8 7.29 7.00 0.03
N ILE A 9 7.63 6.17 1.00
CA ILE A 9 7.69 6.50 2.41
C ILE A 9 9.14 6.78 2.82
N TRP A 10 9.33 7.84 3.59
CA TRP A 10 10.61 8.24 4.16
C TRP A 10 10.54 8.18 5.68
N MET A 11 11.57 7.60 6.29
CA MET A 11 11.64 7.33 7.73
C MET A 11 13.05 7.63 8.25
N ASN A 12 13.13 8.09 9.50
CA ASN A 12 14.42 8.13 10.20
C ASN A 12 14.82 6.72 10.68
N GLU A 13 16.06 6.56 11.13
CA GLU A 13 16.62 5.26 11.55
C GLU A 13 15.79 4.57 12.64
N GLU A 14 15.29 5.32 13.62
CA GLU A 14 14.41 4.78 14.67
C GLU A 14 13.12 4.17 14.10
N ASN A 15 12.47 4.88 13.17
CA ASN A 15 11.25 4.41 12.53
C ASN A 15 11.51 3.29 11.52
N VAL A 16 12.70 3.22 10.91
CA VAL A 16 13.11 2.08 10.07
C VAL A 16 13.17 0.80 10.89
N HIS A 17 13.84 0.82 12.05
CA HIS A 17 13.89 -0.35 12.92
C HIS A 17 12.49 -0.75 13.40
N LYS A 18 11.66 0.23 13.76
CA LYS A 18 10.27 -0.03 14.15
C LYS A 18 9.46 -0.63 12.99
N PHE A 19 9.63 -0.10 11.78
CA PHE A 19 8.95 -0.59 10.57
C PHE A 19 9.33 -2.03 10.26
N ILE A 20 10.62 -2.36 10.27
CA ILE A 20 11.11 -3.73 10.03
C ILE A 20 10.58 -4.67 11.11
N ASN A 21 10.60 -4.27 12.38
CA ASN A 21 10.09 -5.11 13.47
C ASN A 21 8.58 -5.38 13.38
N LEU A 22 7.82 -4.44 12.82
CA LEU A 22 6.37 -4.58 12.69
C LEU A 22 5.98 -5.34 11.41
N TYR A 23 6.67 -5.08 10.29
CA TYR A 23 6.22 -5.46 8.96
C TYR A 23 7.30 -6.03 8.04
N GLY A 24 8.52 -6.18 8.52
CA GLY A 24 9.60 -6.83 7.76
C GLY A 24 9.60 -8.34 7.96
N GLU A 25 10.00 -9.07 6.93
CA GLU A 25 10.38 -10.48 7.02
C GLU A 25 11.90 -10.64 7.14
N ASP A 26 12.36 -11.86 7.42
CA ASP A 26 13.76 -12.24 7.73
C ASP A 26 14.81 -11.90 6.63
N ASN A 27 14.43 -11.24 5.55
CA ASN A 27 15.31 -10.83 4.44
C ASN A 27 15.17 -9.35 4.03
N GLY A 28 14.53 -8.51 4.86
CA GLY A 28 14.30 -7.10 4.51
C GLY A 28 13.23 -6.90 3.43
N ILE A 29 12.39 -7.92 3.22
CA ILE A 29 11.19 -7.87 2.39
C ILE A 29 10.04 -7.35 3.24
N PHE A 30 9.17 -6.55 2.63
CA PHE A 30 7.93 -6.08 3.23
C PHE A 30 6.79 -6.39 2.27
N SER A 31 5.63 -6.71 2.83
CA SER A 31 4.39 -6.89 2.09
C SER A 31 3.26 -6.08 2.74
N LEU A 32 2.35 -5.57 1.91
CA LEU A 32 1.12 -4.93 2.40
C LEU A 32 0.26 -5.86 3.26
N SER A 33 0.38 -7.18 3.07
CA SER A 33 -0.29 -8.19 3.90
C SER A 33 0.22 -8.23 5.34
N LEU A 34 1.41 -7.70 5.62
CA LEU A 34 1.93 -7.59 6.99
C LEU A 34 1.37 -6.36 7.72
N VAL A 35 1.00 -5.31 6.98
CA VAL A 35 0.35 -4.12 7.54
C VAL A 35 -1.15 -4.36 7.74
N ILE A 36 -1.83 -4.81 6.69
CA ILE A 36 -3.26 -5.14 6.71
C ILE A 36 -3.42 -6.54 6.14
N PRO A 37 -3.55 -7.58 6.98
CA PRO A 37 -3.61 -8.96 6.53
C PRO A 37 -4.94 -9.27 5.84
N GLU A 38 -4.85 -10.08 4.78
CA GLU A 38 -6.04 -10.66 4.16
C GLU A 38 -6.77 -11.56 5.16
N PRO A 39 -8.11 -11.65 5.10
CA PRO A 39 -8.86 -12.58 5.92
C PRO A 39 -8.48 -14.03 5.59
N LYS A 40 -8.40 -14.87 6.64
CA LYS A 40 -8.10 -16.30 6.50
C LYS A 40 -9.24 -17.08 5.83
N GLU A 41 -10.46 -16.57 5.96
CA GLU A 41 -11.68 -17.15 5.39
C GLU A 41 -12.47 -16.05 4.69
N TRP A 42 -12.93 -16.32 3.47
CA TRP A 42 -13.71 -15.40 2.66
C TRP A 42 -15.18 -15.80 2.80
N THR A 43 -16.01 -14.86 3.23
CA THR A 43 -17.45 -15.08 3.37
C THR A 43 -18.21 -14.07 2.53
N ASN A 44 -19.37 -14.46 2.02
CA ASN A 44 -20.19 -13.61 1.14
C ASN A 44 -20.71 -12.37 1.87
N GLU A 45 -20.80 -12.41 3.20
CA GLU A 45 -21.17 -11.26 4.04
C GLU A 45 -20.12 -10.15 4.07
N MET A 46 -18.86 -10.48 3.76
CA MET A 46 -17.77 -9.50 3.71
C MET A 46 -17.82 -8.61 2.46
N PHE A 47 -18.72 -8.87 1.51
CA PHE A 47 -18.76 -8.18 0.22
C PHE A 47 -20.18 -7.77 -0.19
N SER A 48 -20.39 -6.48 -0.46
CA SER A 48 -21.60 -6.01 -1.14
C SER A 48 -21.36 -5.97 -2.67
N GLY A 49 -21.75 -7.01 -3.41
CA GLY A 49 -21.76 -7.00 -4.88
C GLY A 49 -21.66 -8.37 -5.55
N ASP A 50 -21.99 -8.43 -6.84
CA ASP A 50 -22.01 -9.66 -7.64
C ASP A 50 -20.60 -10.04 -8.13
N CYS A 51 -19.93 -10.98 -7.44
CA CYS A 51 -18.81 -11.71 -8.02
C CYS A 51 -19.37 -12.91 -8.80
N PRO A 52 -18.99 -13.15 -10.06
CA PRO A 52 -19.47 -14.32 -10.79
C PRO A 52 -18.99 -15.61 -10.11
N ASP A 53 -19.90 -16.55 -9.84
CA ASP A 53 -19.71 -17.78 -9.04
C ASP A 53 -18.44 -18.59 -9.38
N ARG A 54 -17.94 -18.52 -10.62
CA ARG A 54 -16.74 -19.26 -11.07
C ARG A 54 -15.41 -18.63 -10.64
N LEU A 55 -15.42 -17.41 -10.09
CA LEU A 55 -14.22 -16.66 -9.67
C LEU A 55 -14.41 -16.05 -8.27
N GLU A 56 -15.36 -16.54 -7.48
CA GLU A 56 -15.80 -15.92 -6.22
C GLU A 56 -14.61 -15.55 -5.31
N ASN A 57 -13.72 -16.49 -5.02
CA ASN A 57 -12.52 -16.24 -4.19
C ASN A 57 -11.54 -15.24 -4.81
N THR A 58 -11.26 -15.33 -6.12
CA THR A 58 -10.32 -14.41 -6.78
C THR A 58 -10.89 -12.99 -6.86
N CYS A 59 -12.19 -12.87 -7.15
CA CYS A 59 -12.91 -11.61 -7.23
C CYS A 59 -13.05 -10.94 -5.86
N MET A 60 -13.45 -11.70 -4.83
CA MET A 60 -13.52 -11.22 -3.45
C MET A 60 -12.14 -10.76 -2.96
N ARG A 61 -11.09 -11.53 -3.25
CA ARG A 61 -9.71 -11.17 -2.90
C ARG A 61 -9.25 -9.89 -3.58
N ALA A 62 -9.47 -9.77 -4.90
CA ALA A 62 -9.13 -8.56 -5.64
C ALA A 62 -9.86 -7.33 -5.09
N LYS A 63 -11.16 -7.45 -4.82
CA LYS A 63 -11.97 -6.36 -4.28
C LYS A 63 -11.51 -5.92 -2.89
N TRP A 64 -11.30 -6.86 -1.97
CA TRP A 64 -10.80 -6.55 -0.64
C TRP A 64 -9.44 -5.88 -0.68
N ARG A 65 -8.53 -6.36 -1.56
CA ARG A 65 -7.22 -5.72 -1.77
C ARG A 65 -7.40 -4.31 -2.27
N THR A 66 -8.22 -4.06 -3.28
CA THR A 66 -8.50 -2.70 -3.76
C THR A 66 -9.01 -1.80 -2.63
N GLU A 67 -9.92 -2.30 -1.79
CA GLU A 67 -10.50 -1.53 -0.71
C GLU A 67 -9.54 -1.27 0.45
N ASN A 68 -8.51 -2.10 0.68
CA ASN A 68 -7.63 -2.02 1.86
C ASN A 68 -6.18 -1.63 1.53
N TRP A 69 -5.69 -2.05 0.38
CA TRP A 69 -4.34 -1.83 -0.12
C TRP A 69 -4.31 -0.86 -1.32
N GLY A 70 -5.46 -0.41 -1.81
CA GLY A 70 -5.55 0.24 -3.12
C GLY A 70 -5.43 -0.77 -4.26
N THR A 71 -5.68 -0.31 -5.49
CA THR A 71 -5.50 -1.17 -6.67
C THR A 71 -4.01 -1.38 -6.88
N VAL A 72 -3.47 -2.58 -6.66
CA VAL A 72 -2.04 -2.83 -6.88
C VAL A 72 -1.82 -3.03 -8.39
N THR A 73 -0.94 -2.24 -9.02
CA THR A 73 -0.58 -2.47 -10.42
C THR A 73 0.30 -3.72 -10.52
N GLU A 74 -0.13 -4.74 -11.27
CA GLU A 74 0.59 -6.01 -11.54
C GLU A 74 1.96 -5.85 -12.26
N ALA A 75 2.47 -4.62 -12.43
CA ALA A 75 3.53 -4.31 -13.40
C ALA A 75 4.98 -4.47 -12.89
N ILE A 76 5.23 -5.03 -11.70
CA ILE A 76 6.58 -5.47 -11.32
C ILE A 76 6.51 -6.90 -10.78
N GLY A 77 6.48 -7.86 -11.70
CA GLY A 77 6.99 -9.22 -11.48
C GLY A 77 6.41 -9.98 -10.29
N ILE A 78 5.09 -10.11 -10.20
CA ILE A 78 4.44 -11.03 -9.26
C ILE A 78 4.66 -12.47 -9.78
N LYS A 79 5.76 -13.07 -9.39
CA LYS A 79 5.78 -14.50 -9.08
C LYS A 79 5.66 -14.58 -7.58
N ASP A 80 4.44 -14.86 -7.14
CA ASP A 80 4.05 -15.09 -5.74
C ASP A 80 4.04 -13.83 -4.86
N GLU A 81 2.82 -13.49 -4.42
CA GLU A 81 2.51 -12.91 -3.10
C GLU A 81 3.35 -11.73 -2.59
N GLY A 82 3.07 -10.53 -3.06
CA GLY A 82 3.48 -9.31 -2.34
C GLY A 82 3.83 -8.15 -3.25
N LEU A 83 3.64 -6.94 -2.74
CA LEU A 83 4.34 -5.78 -3.27
C LEU A 83 5.78 -5.89 -2.78
N ASP A 84 6.64 -6.51 -3.59
CA ASP A 84 8.05 -6.66 -3.26
C ASP A 84 8.73 -5.29 -3.15
N LEU A 85 8.94 -4.86 -1.92
CA LEU A 85 9.81 -3.73 -1.61
C LEU A 85 11.26 -4.15 -1.83
N ARG A 86 11.90 -3.57 -2.84
CA ARG A 86 13.34 -3.68 -3.01
C ARG A 86 14.02 -2.63 -2.15
N GLU A 87 14.60 -3.11 -1.05
CA GLU A 87 15.57 -2.43 -0.18
C GLU A 87 15.01 -1.44 0.87
N ILE A 88 14.82 -1.91 2.12
CA ILE A 88 14.64 -1.08 3.34
C ILE A 88 16.00 -0.52 3.83
N LEU A 89 17.06 -0.61 3.03
CA LEU A 89 18.42 -0.16 3.40
C LEU A 89 18.60 1.30 3.01
N SER A 90 18.01 2.24 3.76
CA SER A 90 18.38 3.69 3.78
C SER A 90 17.31 4.63 4.38
N GLY A 91 16.26 4.12 5.05
CA GLY A 91 15.17 5.00 5.49
C GLY A 91 14.11 5.26 4.43
N LYS A 92 14.11 4.47 3.35
CA LYS A 92 13.18 4.60 2.24
C LYS A 92 12.47 3.27 1.96
N ALA A 93 11.19 3.36 1.63
CA ALA A 93 10.44 2.27 1.03
C ALA A 93 9.49 2.84 -0.04
N SER A 94 9.40 2.22 -1.22
CA SER A 94 8.47 2.61 -2.28
C SER A 94 7.59 1.46 -2.78
N PHE A 95 6.30 1.71 -3.02
CA PHE A 95 5.36 0.75 -3.59
C PHE A 95 4.46 1.43 -4.63
N GLN A 96 3.85 0.63 -5.51
CA GLN A 96 3.05 1.13 -6.64
C GLN A 96 1.60 0.69 -6.53
N THR A 97 0.69 1.66 -6.71
CA THR A 97 -0.76 1.46 -6.78
C THR A 97 -1.32 2.12 -8.03
N SER A 98 -2.55 1.78 -8.41
CA SER A 98 -3.31 2.45 -9.46
C SER A 98 -4.15 3.57 -8.86
N ASP A 99 -4.19 4.67 -9.58
CA ASP A 99 -5.04 5.86 -9.43
C ASP A 99 -4.84 6.67 -8.15
N THR A 100 -4.63 6.02 -7.01
CA THR A 100 -4.52 6.67 -5.69
C THR A 100 -3.47 6.00 -4.80
N PRO A 101 -2.84 6.75 -3.87
CA PRO A 101 -2.01 6.14 -2.82
C PRO A 101 -2.84 5.22 -1.91
N PRO A 102 -2.24 4.18 -1.29
CA PRO A 102 -2.94 3.25 -0.41
C PRO A 102 -3.19 3.85 0.97
N ALA A 103 -4.20 4.72 1.04
CA ALA A 103 -4.52 5.50 2.23
C ALA A 103 -4.62 4.66 3.51
N LYS A 104 -5.35 3.55 3.48
CA LYS A 104 -5.56 2.69 4.67
C LYS A 104 -4.28 2.04 5.19
N VAL A 105 -3.35 1.68 4.29
CA VAL A 105 -2.03 1.16 4.69
C VAL A 105 -1.28 2.22 5.47
N LEU A 106 -1.23 3.45 4.94
CA LEU A 106 -0.55 4.57 5.59
C LEU A 106 -1.22 4.96 6.92
N GLU A 107 -2.56 4.94 6.97
CA GLU A 107 -3.32 5.16 8.21
C GLU A 107 -3.00 4.10 9.27
N LYS A 108 -2.95 2.82 8.89
CA LYS A 108 -2.59 1.73 9.80
C LYS A 108 -1.17 1.86 10.32
N MET A 109 -0.21 2.19 9.45
CA MET A 109 1.17 2.44 9.84
C MET A 109 1.28 3.56 10.88
N ALA A 110 0.59 4.68 10.65
CA ALA A 110 0.56 5.78 11.60
C ALA A 110 -0.16 5.42 12.91
N ALA A 111 -1.21 4.58 12.87
CA ALA A 111 -1.89 4.07 14.05
C ALA A 111 -1.00 3.16 14.90
N ASP A 112 -0.04 2.47 14.28
CA ASP A 112 1.00 1.70 14.97
C ASP A 112 2.19 2.58 15.42
N ASP A 113 1.98 3.90 15.44
CA ASP A 113 2.91 4.92 15.92
C ASP A 113 4.21 4.99 15.09
N LEU A 114 4.15 4.67 13.79
CA LEU A 114 5.22 5.00 12.86
C LEU A 114 5.13 6.45 12.41
N LYS A 115 6.28 7.13 12.43
CA LYS A 115 6.45 8.48 11.90
C LYS A 115 7.18 8.40 10.58
N PHE A 116 6.55 8.92 9.54
CA PHE A 116 7.07 8.90 8.18
C PHE A 116 6.56 10.10 7.39
N GLU A 117 7.27 10.43 6.32
CA GLU A 117 6.84 11.36 5.27
C GLU A 117 6.50 10.57 4.01
N THR A 118 5.64 11.10 3.15
CA THR A 118 5.26 10.42 1.92
C THR A 118 5.33 11.33 0.71
N ASP A 119 5.98 10.83 -0.34
CA ASP A 119 5.99 11.42 -1.66
C ASP A 119 5.25 10.53 -2.66
N PHE A 120 4.58 11.16 -3.62
CA PHE A 120 3.88 10.49 -4.72
C PHE A 120 4.44 10.93 -6.06
N ILE A 121 4.49 9.97 -6.98
CA ILE A 121 4.75 10.24 -8.38
C ILE A 121 3.65 9.55 -9.18
N ARG A 122 2.86 10.36 -9.89
CA ARG A 122 1.78 9.94 -10.77
C ARG A 122 2.21 10.16 -12.22
N GLU A 123 2.27 9.07 -12.99
CA GLU A 123 2.63 9.07 -14.42
C GLU A 123 3.92 9.81 -14.83
N SER A 124 4.88 10.02 -13.91
CA SER A 124 6.19 10.69 -14.11
C SER A 124 6.18 12.22 -14.25
N TRP A 125 5.03 12.88 -14.23
CA TRP A 125 4.92 14.34 -14.41
C TRP A 125 4.05 15.05 -13.36
N GLU A 126 3.36 14.30 -12.51
CA GLU A 126 2.64 14.84 -11.37
C GLU A 126 3.29 14.30 -10.09
N SER A 127 3.71 15.19 -9.20
CA SER A 127 4.26 14.81 -7.90
C SER A 127 3.31 15.22 -6.80
N GLY A 128 3.49 14.73 -5.59
CA GLY A 128 2.63 15.13 -4.49
C GLY A 128 3.17 14.68 -3.15
N THR A 129 2.57 15.18 -2.09
CA THR A 129 2.94 14.79 -0.73
C THR A 129 1.70 14.43 0.09
N GLY A 130 1.92 13.68 1.16
CA GLY A 130 0.86 13.14 2.00
C GLY A 130 1.25 13.07 3.46
N LYS A 131 0.23 13.02 4.32
CA LYS A 131 0.39 12.88 5.77
C LYS A 131 -0.86 12.31 6.40
N VAL A 132 -0.68 11.60 7.51
CA VAL A 132 -1.79 11.16 8.36
C VAL A 132 -2.07 12.23 9.42
N LYS A 133 -3.31 12.73 9.46
CA LYS A 133 -3.77 13.70 10.46
C LYS A 133 -5.06 13.19 11.09
N ASN A 134 -5.10 13.11 12.42
CA ASN A 134 -6.24 12.60 13.19
C ASN A 134 -6.68 11.19 12.71
N GLY A 135 -5.72 10.30 12.44
CA GLY A 135 -5.99 8.94 11.96
C GLY A 135 -6.49 8.84 10.52
N LYS A 136 -6.52 9.95 9.76
CA LYS A 136 -6.91 9.97 8.35
C LYS A 136 -5.78 10.42 7.46
N PHE A 137 -5.55 9.71 6.39
CA PHE A 137 -4.55 10.07 5.39
C PHE A 137 -5.08 11.18 4.48
N GLN A 138 -4.26 12.21 4.30
CA GLN A 138 -4.54 13.39 3.48
C GLN A 138 -3.38 13.56 2.50
N TYR A 139 -3.69 13.71 1.22
CA TYR A 139 -2.70 13.92 0.17
C TYR A 139 -3.17 14.97 -0.83
N GLY A 140 -2.20 15.57 -1.51
CA GLY A 140 -2.43 16.44 -2.65
C GLY A 140 -1.39 16.13 -3.72
N PHE A 141 -1.76 16.37 -4.96
CA PHE A 141 -0.81 16.40 -6.07
C PHE A 141 -0.50 17.85 -6.40
N ASP A 142 0.78 18.12 -6.55
CA ASP A 142 1.32 19.36 -7.07
C ASP A 142 1.32 19.23 -8.60
N SER A 143 0.45 20.00 -9.26
CA SER A 143 0.51 20.15 -10.71
C SER A 143 1.51 21.25 -11.02
N ASP A 144 2.54 20.93 -11.80
CA ASP A 144 3.37 21.94 -12.45
C ASP A 144 2.51 22.68 -13.50
N GLU A 145 1.85 23.77 -13.10
CA GLU A 145 1.27 24.76 -14.02
C GLU A 145 2.36 25.69 -14.58
#